data_AF-A0A5C8B7P0-F1
#
_entry.id   AF-A0A5C8B7P0-F1
#
_cell.length_a   1.000
_cell.length_b   1.000
_cell.length_c   1.000
_cell.angle_alpha   90.00
_cell.angle_beta   90.00
_cell.angle_gamma   90.00
#
_symmetry.space_group_name_H-M   'P 1'
#
loop_
_entity.id
_entity.type
_entity.pdbx_description
1 polymer ?
#
loop_
_entity_poly.entity_id
_entity_poly.type
_entity_poly.pdbx_seq_one_letter_code
_entity_poly.pdbx_strand_id
1 'polypeptide(L)'
;MKYQKQAIIIVGAYSSGYKLAPAFLGRGYQCIHIDVSTEIAANYNQDNFFSHQFSLNSEKSQTLDTILEQLKAYSIKAVIAASEWGVLIADEIAAYFNVPQN
;
A
#
# COMPACT_ATOMS: atom_id res chain seq x y z
N MET A 1 14.89 14.91 16.85
CA MET A 1 13.71 14.70 15.97
C MET A 1 13.84 13.34 15.31
N LYS A 2 12.90 12.41 15.57
CA LYS A 2 12.78 11.21 14.72
C LYS A 2 12.15 11.66 13.41
N TYR A 3 12.90 11.67 12.32
CA TYR A 3 12.33 11.90 10.98
C TYR A 3 11.39 10.73 10.68
N GLN A 4 10.07 10.96 10.68
CA GLN A 4 9.14 9.98 10.15
C GLN A 4 9.45 9.79 8.67
N LYS A 5 9.69 8.54 8.26
CA LYS A 5 9.98 8.21 6.88
C LYS A 5 8.74 8.53 6.03
N GLN A 6 8.95 9.24 4.91
CA GLN A 6 7.88 9.57 3.99
C GLN A 6 7.52 8.32 3.19
N ALA A 7 6.24 7.99 3.12
CA ALA A 7 5.77 6.76 2.52
C ALA A 7 4.68 6.99 1.46
N ILE A 8 4.71 6.16 0.43
CA ILE A 8 3.64 6.02 -0.56
C ILE A 8 3.01 4.65 -0.34
N ILE A 9 1.69 4.65 -0.20
CA ILE A 9 0.92 3.41 -0.10
C ILE A 9 0.52 3.00 -1.51
N ILE A 10 0.77 1.75 -1.87
CA ILE A 10 0.38 1.16 -3.15
C ILE A 10 -0.56 0.00 -2.82
N VAL A 11 -1.78 0.03 -3.33
CA VAL A 11 -2.82 -0.96 -3.01
C VAL A 11 -3.02 -1.89 -4.20
N GLY A 12 -3.00 -3.20 -3.98
CA GLY A 12 -3.30 -4.21 -5.00
C GLY A 12 -2.33 -4.21 -6.19
N ALA A 13 -1.02 -4.07 -5.93
CA ALA A 13 0.04 -3.96 -6.92
C ALA A 13 0.38 -5.24 -7.70
N TYR A 14 -0.62 -5.92 -8.27
CA TYR A 14 -0.43 -7.13 -9.09
C TYR A 14 -0.03 -6.79 -10.54
N SER A 15 0.43 -7.80 -11.28
CA SER A 15 0.78 -7.69 -12.71
C SER A 15 1.78 -6.58 -13.04
N SER A 16 1.37 -5.40 -13.50
CA SER A 16 2.25 -4.25 -13.79
C SER A 16 2.37 -3.27 -12.63
N GLY A 17 1.49 -3.35 -11.63
CA GLY A 17 1.43 -2.43 -10.50
C GLY A 17 2.70 -2.41 -9.66
N TYR A 18 3.43 -3.53 -9.55
CA TYR A 18 4.70 -3.60 -8.81
C TYR A 18 5.77 -2.61 -9.32
N LYS A 19 5.71 -2.22 -10.60
CA LYS A 19 6.66 -1.27 -11.20
C LYS A 19 6.54 0.15 -10.62
N LEU A 20 5.46 0.44 -9.90
CA LEU A 20 5.27 1.72 -9.21
C LEU A 20 6.27 1.89 -8.06
N ALA A 21 6.56 0.84 -7.29
CA ALA A 21 7.44 0.95 -6.13
C ALA A 21 8.86 1.45 -6.50
N PRO A 22 9.57 0.89 -7.51
CA PRO A 22 10.85 1.42 -7.96
C PRO A 22 10.83 2.92 -8.32
N ALA A 23 9.75 3.41 -8.92
CA ALA A 23 9.63 4.82 -9.32
C ALA A 23 9.61 5.77 -8.11
N PHE A 24 8.99 5.37 -7.00
CA PHE A 24 8.93 6.17 -5.78
C PHE A 24 10.16 5.97 -4.89
N LEU A 25 10.70 4.75 -4.82
CA LEU A 25 11.97 4.47 -4.15
C LEU A 25 13.10 5.36 -4.71
N GLY A 26 13.19 5.50 -6.03
CA GLY A 26 14.18 6.37 -6.67
C GLY A 26 14.05 7.87 -6.34
N ARG A 27 12.94 8.27 -5.70
CA ARG A 27 12.66 9.63 -5.24
C ARG A 27 12.79 9.79 -3.72
N GLY A 28 13.25 8.75 -3.02
CA GLY A 28 13.48 8.77 -1.57
C GLY A 28 12.25 8.44 -0.72
N TYR A 29 11.16 7.98 -1.32
CA TYR A 29 10.00 7.50 -0.57
C TYR A 29 10.14 6.03 -0.20
N GLN A 30 9.60 5.65 0.95
CA GLN A 30 9.30 4.24 1.21
C GLN A 30 8.02 3.83 0.48
N CYS A 31 7.97 2.60 0.01
CA CYS A 31 6.77 2.04 -0.60
C CYS A 31 6.18 0.99 0.32
N ILE A 32 4.92 1.17 0.70
CA ILE A 32 4.17 0.22 1.52
C ILE A 32 3.11 -0.40 0.62
N HIS A 33 3.13 -1.72 0.49
CA HIS A 33 2.10 -2.44 -0.26
C HIS A 33 0.98 -2.87 0.66
N ILE A 34 -0.26 -2.63 0.23
CA ILE A 34 -1.45 -3.23 0.82
C ILE A 34 -2.00 -4.21 -0.19
N ASP A 35 -1.84 -5.47 0.15
CA ASP A 35 -2.30 -6.61 -0.61
C ASP A 35 -3.79 -6.84 -0.29
N VAL A 36 -4.65 -6.68 -1.30
CA VAL A 36 -6.10 -6.88 -1.23
C VAL A 36 -6.48 -8.21 -1.89
N SER A 37 -5.57 -9.18 -1.87
CA SER A 37 -5.66 -10.36 -2.74
C SER A 37 -6.88 -11.22 -2.43
N THR A 38 -7.60 -11.53 -3.50
CA THR A 38 -8.43 -12.74 -3.62
C THR A 38 -7.52 -13.90 -4.06
N GLU A 39 -7.99 -15.16 -4.01
CA GLU A 39 -7.20 -16.36 -4.42
C GLU A 39 -6.47 -16.20 -5.77
N ILE A 40 -6.99 -15.38 -6.69
CA ILE A 40 -6.44 -15.11 -8.02
C ILE A 40 -5.10 -14.34 -7.96
N ALA A 41 -4.91 -13.49 -6.95
CA ALA A 41 -3.75 -12.61 -6.83
C ALA A 41 -2.50 -13.30 -6.28
N ALA A 42 -2.64 -14.46 -5.62
CA ALA A 42 -1.54 -15.24 -5.06
C ALA A 42 -0.53 -15.74 -6.11
N ASN A 43 -0.93 -15.81 -7.39
CA ASN A 43 -0.06 -16.24 -8.48
C ASN A 43 0.82 -15.12 -9.05
N TYR A 44 0.58 -13.86 -8.71
CA TYR A 44 1.41 -12.73 -9.11
C TYR A 44 2.52 -12.47 -8.08
N ASN A 45 3.28 -13.52 -7.78
CA ASN A 45 4.41 -13.45 -6.87
C ASN A 45 5.53 -12.63 -7.55
N GLN A 46 5.75 -11.40 -7.12
CA GLN A 46 6.71 -10.49 -7.79
C GLN A 46 7.61 -9.75 -6.79
N ASP A 47 8.85 -9.52 -7.22
CA ASP A 47 9.99 -9.07 -6.45
C ASP A 47 9.73 -7.87 -5.51
N ASN A 48 10.26 -7.99 -4.30
CA ASN A 48 9.99 -7.19 -3.10
C ASN A 48 10.64 -5.80 -3.12
N PHE A 49 10.23 -4.92 -4.03
CA PHE A 49 10.61 -3.50 -3.97
C PHE A 49 9.80 -2.72 -2.90
N PHE A 50 8.92 -3.38 -2.17
CA PHE A 50 8.17 -2.77 -1.08
C PHE A 50 8.99 -2.81 0.22
N SER A 51 9.02 -1.68 0.93
CA SER A 51 9.67 -1.57 2.23
C SER A 51 8.90 -2.34 3.31
N HIS A 52 7.58 -2.43 3.18
CA HIS A 52 6.67 -3.17 4.05
C HIS A 52 5.46 -3.65 3.24
N GLN A 53 4.85 -4.73 3.70
CA GLN A 53 3.66 -5.31 3.09
C GLN A 53 2.63 -5.65 4.16
N PHE A 54 1.39 -5.24 3.92
CA PHE A 54 0.22 -5.62 4.71
C PHE A 54 -0.72 -6.43 3.83
N SER A 55 -1.41 -7.41 4.40
CA SER A 55 -2.43 -8.19 3.69
C SER A 55 -3.79 -7.98 4.33
N LEU A 56 -4.72 -7.43 3.56
CA LEU A 56 -6.16 -7.42 3.83
C LEU A 56 -6.70 -8.78 3.41
N ASN A 57 -6.87 -9.68 4.36
CA ASN A 57 -7.50 -10.96 4.10
C ASN A 57 -8.43 -11.30 5.27
N SER A 58 -9.67 -11.64 4.97
CA SER A 58 -10.69 -12.06 5.95
C SER A 58 -10.23 -13.26 6.78
N GLU A 59 -9.31 -14.07 6.26
CA GLU A 59 -8.81 -15.27 6.95
C GLU A 59 -7.51 -15.04 7.76
N LYS A 60 -6.73 -13.97 7.49
CA LYS A 60 -5.41 -13.71 8.11
C LYS A 60 -5.36 -12.56 9.13
N SER A 61 -6.50 -12.22 9.75
CA SER A 61 -6.57 -11.49 11.03
C SER A 61 -6.26 -9.98 11.06
N GLN A 62 -5.93 -9.30 9.96
CA GLN A 62 -5.80 -7.83 9.97
C GLN A 62 -6.99 -7.15 9.28
N THR A 63 -7.74 -6.38 10.06
CA THR A 63 -8.75 -5.45 9.54
C THR A 63 -8.08 -4.20 8.98
N LEU A 64 -8.80 -3.46 8.14
CA LEU A 64 -8.31 -2.17 7.64
C LEU A 64 -7.97 -1.23 8.80
N ASP A 65 -8.80 -1.15 9.85
CA ASP A 65 -8.51 -0.35 11.05
C ASP A 65 -7.16 -0.69 11.69
N THR A 66 -6.83 -1.99 11.78
CA THR A 66 -5.55 -2.45 12.34
C THR A 66 -4.37 -2.01 11.49
N ILE A 67 -4.54 -1.99 10.16
CA ILE A 67 -3.52 -1.51 9.22
C ILE A 67 -3.39 0.01 9.33
N LEU A 68 -4.50 0.76 9.40
CA LEU A 68 -4.52 2.21 9.56
C LEU A 68 -3.77 2.66 10.82
N GLU A 69 -3.98 1.99 11.95
CA GLU A 69 -3.24 2.29 13.18
C GLU A 69 -1.73 2.08 13.03
N GLN A 70 -1.30 1.01 12.36
CA GLN A 70 0.12 0.75 12.09
C GLN A 70 0.71 1.78 11.12
N LEU A 71 -0.07 2.25 10.14
CA LEU A 71 0.34 3.25 9.16
C LEU A 71 0.58 4.64 9.77
N LYS A 72 0.03 4.95 10.96
CA LYS A 72 0.31 6.20 11.68
C LYS A 72 1.79 6.40 12.05
N ALA A 73 2.58 5.32 12.04
CA ALA A 73 4.03 5.41 12.26
C ALA A 73 4.78 6.11 11.11
N TYR A 74 4.13 6.31 9.96
CA TYR A 74 4.72 6.84 8.74
C TYR A 74 4.12 8.21 8.37
N SER A 75 4.90 9.03 7.64
CA SER A 75 4.37 10.24 7.02
C SER A 75 3.85 9.89 5.63
N ILE A 76 2.59 9.48 5.54
CA ILE A 76 1.94 9.10 4.27
C ILE A 76 1.83 10.33 3.36
N LYS A 77 2.23 10.21 2.10
CA LYS A 77 2.24 11.31 1.11
C LYS A 77 1.22 11.16 0.01
N ALA A 78 0.89 9.94 -0.37
CA ALA A 78 -0.16 9.61 -1.31
C ALA A 78 -0.53 8.13 -1.16
N VAL A 79 -1.72 7.79 -1.66
CA VAL A 79 -2.18 6.42 -1.81
C VAL A 79 -2.44 6.17 -3.30
N ILE A 80 -2.02 5.02 -3.80
CA ILE A 80 -2.16 4.66 -5.22
C ILE A 80 -2.86 3.32 -5.34
N ALA A 81 -4.02 3.29 -5.98
CA ALA A 81 -4.64 2.07 -6.44
C ALA A 81 -3.88 1.55 -7.68
N ALA A 82 -3.27 0.38 -7.56
CA ALA A 82 -2.48 -0.25 -8.61
C ALA A 82 -3.22 -1.37 -9.36
N SER A 83 -4.49 -1.59 -9.02
CA SER A 83 -5.46 -2.40 -9.76
C SER A 83 -6.88 -1.98 -9.39
N GLU A 84 -7.86 -2.41 -10.19
CA GLU A 84 -9.29 -2.15 -9.98
C GLU A 84 -9.78 -2.64 -8.62
N TRP A 85 -9.19 -3.72 -8.10
CA TRP A 85 -9.52 -4.32 -6.81
C TRP A 85 -9.04 -3.48 -5.62
N GLY A 86 -8.08 -2.58 -5.84
CA GLY A 86 -7.51 -1.73 -4.80
C GLY A 86 -8.16 -0.36 -4.67
N VAL A 87 -9.05 0.04 -5.60
CA VAL A 87 -9.59 1.41 -5.67
C VAL A 87 -10.33 1.78 -4.38
N LEU A 88 -11.37 1.03 -4.00
CA LEU A 88 -12.18 1.37 -2.83
C LEU A 88 -11.35 1.43 -1.54
N ILE A 89 -10.38 0.54 -1.37
CA ILE A 89 -9.47 0.53 -0.23
C ILE A 89 -8.51 1.71 -0.27
N ALA A 90 -8.01 2.08 -1.46
CA ALA A 90 -7.16 3.25 -1.62
C ALA A 90 -7.90 4.54 -1.24
N ASP A 91 -9.16 4.68 -1.66
CA ASP A 91 -10.02 5.83 -1.33
C ASP A 91 -10.19 5.97 0.18
N GLU A 92 -10.50 4.87 0.86
CA GLU A 92 -10.73 4.87 2.30
C GLU A 92 -9.46 5.27 3.07
N ILE A 93 -8.30 4.75 2.66
CA ILE A 93 -7.02 5.09 3.27
C ILE A 93 -6.63 6.54 2.98
N ALA A 94 -6.83 7.01 1.74
CA ALA A 94 -6.51 8.37 1.34
C ALA A 94 -7.35 9.39 2.11
N ALA A 95 -8.65 9.11 2.26
CA ALA A 95 -9.57 9.91 3.07
C ALA A 95 -9.15 9.91 4.55
N TYR A 96 -8.79 8.76 5.11
CA TYR A 96 -8.34 8.65 6.50
C TYR A 96 -7.12 9.51 6.81
N PHE A 97 -6.11 9.47 5.93
CA PHE A 97 -4.88 10.27 6.10
C PHE A 97 -4.98 11.70 5.55
N ASN A 98 -6.09 12.04 4.88
CA ASN A 98 -6.31 13.30 4.18
C ASN A 98 -5.18 13.62 3.18
N VAL A 99 -4.89 12.67 2.28
CA VAL A 99 -3.81 12.74 1.29
C VAL A 99 -4.34 12.52 -0.14
N PRO A 100 -3.58 12.90 -1.18
CA PRO A 100 -3.95 12.65 -2.56
C PRO A 100 -4.07 11.15 -2.91
N GLN A 101 -4.91 10.89 -3.91
CA GLN A 101 -5.25 9.59 -4.50
C GLN A 101 -5.23 9.70 -6.04
N ASN A 102 -5.12 8.57 -6.75
CA ASN A 102 -5.31 8.46 -8.21
C ASN A 102 -6.66 7.86 -8.64
#